data_AF-B6YVR5-F1
#
_entry.id   AF-B6YVR5-F1
#
_cell.length_a   1.000
_cell.length_b   1.000
_cell.length_c   1.000
_cell.angle_alpha   90.00
_cell.angle_beta   90.00
_cell.angle_gamma   90.00
#
_symmetry.space_group_name_H-M   'P 1'
#
loop_
_entity.id
_entity.type
_entity.pdbx_description
1 polymer ?
#
loop_
_entity_poly.entity_id
_entity_poly.type
_entity_poly.pdbx_seq_one_letter_code
_entity_poly.pdbx_strand_id
1 'polypeptide(L)'
;MRRGQLLSFDAMLSLVIVILMLGMITSTSSALKDDITIMLGWYERANIGDNMLDIIVKNPGVPSDWESNPSNLAYLGLENTKYPNTIDYKKIEALNKAYTNGEASLKSALVNLSMGKDFTLGFYLTRIEIEGDVTVVPPNVDGSVDIPWGGRLSITPTHGYAYGNPIVDIVWAYPLRTDLRGTGGIANITNLTAGESFVFKLAEDADVRVDIPAPGGPQNYNIPAGATVYIDVDSGWLLIGWNRLNDGTYELWIPYHREGEQVTTTWTGTIWWGQQGGVSSTNLTIRYVYATKVVNADYNMTMINGTFVDNPSIIKASMDRSPWITYTERRVPMTKMLYNETYTVTSDALPEELYIGTIYTTIPDYMALKIAFNNTGYIVMVAWMRGTNISGYSVMAAYRTAADSTMKIIVNQTINGKTYIKSYISESPYYAIIPWKEFLTQINQGESLDIYVWVYEMKNIDEAVITDLNGIDTIMKPQASLAVLKLWVWDDS
;
A
#
# COMPACT_ATOMS: atom_id res chain seq x y z
N MET A 1 -0.05 -41.14 103.15
CA MET A 1 0.15 -41.12 101.69
C MET A 1 -0.75 -40.06 101.06
N ARG A 2 -0.31 -38.80 100.85
CA ARG A 2 -1.13 -37.78 100.15
C ARG A 2 -0.38 -36.70 99.34
N ARG A 3 0.94 -36.46 99.53
CA ARG A 3 1.67 -35.37 98.83
C ARG A 3 2.39 -35.78 97.54
N GLY A 4 2.99 -36.97 97.48
CA GLY A 4 3.68 -37.45 96.26
C GLY A 4 2.74 -37.76 95.09
N GLN A 5 1.53 -38.25 95.38
CA GLN A 5 0.49 -38.52 94.38
C GLN A 5 -0.07 -37.24 93.75
N LEU A 6 -0.21 -36.15 94.53
CA LEU A 6 -0.62 -34.84 94.02
C LEU A 6 0.44 -34.25 93.07
N LEU A 7 1.72 -34.36 93.43
CA LEU A 7 2.83 -33.84 92.62
C LEU A 7 3.01 -34.63 91.30
N SER A 8 2.80 -35.94 91.31
CA SER A 8 2.76 -36.75 90.08
C SER A 8 1.55 -36.46 89.20
N PHE A 9 0.39 -36.12 89.79
CA PHE A 9 -0.82 -35.79 89.03
C PHE A 9 -0.67 -34.43 88.34
N ASP A 10 -0.09 -33.45 89.04
CA ASP A 10 0.17 -32.11 88.51
C ASP A 10 1.24 -32.12 87.40
N ALA A 11 2.31 -32.91 87.58
CA ALA A 11 3.31 -33.15 86.53
C ALA A 11 2.71 -33.85 85.29
N MET A 12 1.78 -34.78 85.48
CA MET A 12 1.10 -35.48 84.39
C MET A 12 0.15 -34.55 83.62
N LEU A 13 -0.60 -33.70 84.33
CA LEU A 13 -1.46 -32.68 83.75
C LEU A 13 -0.66 -31.64 82.95
N SER A 14 0.46 -31.18 83.51
CA SER A 14 1.42 -30.31 82.81
C SER A 14 1.96 -30.97 81.54
N LEU A 15 2.31 -32.25 81.59
CA LEU A 15 2.84 -32.98 80.42
C LEU A 15 1.80 -33.10 79.31
N VAL A 16 0.54 -33.40 79.65
CA VAL A 16 -0.56 -33.49 78.69
C VAL A 16 -0.79 -32.14 77.99
N ILE A 17 -0.77 -31.04 78.75
CA ILE A 17 -0.90 -29.68 78.19
C ILE A 17 0.26 -29.36 77.24
N VAL A 18 1.49 -29.71 77.60
CA VAL A 18 2.68 -29.50 76.74
C VAL A 18 2.60 -30.33 75.47
N ILE A 19 2.17 -31.60 75.53
CA ILE A 19 2.00 -32.47 74.35
C ILE A 19 0.92 -31.92 73.41
N LEU A 20 -0.21 -31.47 73.95
CA LEU A 20 -1.28 -30.85 73.15
C LEU A 20 -0.81 -29.54 72.49
N MET A 21 -0.08 -28.69 73.22
CA MET A 21 0.50 -27.47 72.65
C MET A 21 1.52 -27.79 71.56
N LEU A 22 2.42 -28.76 71.76
CA LEU A 22 3.36 -29.20 70.73
C LEU A 22 2.65 -29.74 69.49
N GLY A 23 1.58 -30.53 69.66
CA GLY A 23 0.75 -31.03 68.57
C GLY A 23 0.04 -29.93 67.80
N MET A 24 -0.52 -28.94 68.50
CA MET A 24 -1.14 -27.76 67.86
C MET A 24 -0.10 -26.90 67.13
N ILE A 25 1.08 -26.67 67.72
CA ILE A 25 2.16 -25.90 67.08
C ILE A 25 2.65 -26.61 65.82
N THR A 26 2.86 -27.94 65.87
CA THR A 26 3.29 -28.70 64.68
C THR A 26 2.22 -28.71 63.59
N SER A 27 0.94 -28.92 63.95
CA SER A 27 -0.16 -28.87 62.98
C SER A 27 -0.31 -27.49 62.34
N THR A 28 -0.26 -26.42 63.14
CA THR A 28 -0.36 -25.04 62.64
C THR A 28 0.86 -24.67 61.80
N SER A 29 2.05 -25.11 62.20
CA SER A 29 3.29 -24.88 61.45
C SER A 29 3.28 -25.58 60.09
N SER A 30 2.73 -26.80 60.01
CA SER A 30 2.57 -27.49 58.73
C SER A 30 1.55 -26.78 57.84
N ALA A 31 0.40 -26.39 58.38
CA ALA A 31 -0.61 -25.65 57.63
C ALA A 31 -0.06 -24.31 57.07
N LEU A 32 0.66 -23.53 57.89
CA LEU A 32 1.29 -22.29 57.44
C LEU A 32 2.36 -22.53 56.38
N LYS A 33 3.15 -23.60 56.51
CA LYS A 33 4.14 -23.97 55.50
C LYS A 33 3.46 -24.30 54.17
N ASP A 34 2.37 -25.05 54.21
CA ASP A 34 1.61 -25.42 53.01
C ASP A 34 0.98 -24.18 52.37
N ASP A 35 0.38 -23.28 53.16
CA ASP A 35 -0.19 -22.01 52.69
C ASP A 35 0.87 -21.09 52.07
N ILE A 36 2.05 -20.96 52.70
CA ILE A 36 3.17 -20.17 52.15
C ILE A 36 3.67 -20.79 50.85
N THR A 37 3.78 -22.11 50.77
CA THR A 37 4.23 -22.82 49.56
C THR A 37 3.23 -22.61 48.42
N ILE A 38 1.93 -22.68 48.73
CA ILE A 38 0.86 -22.38 47.78
C ILE A 38 0.95 -20.93 47.33
N MET A 39 1.04 -19.96 48.25
CA MET A 39 1.17 -18.53 47.90
C MET A 39 2.40 -18.24 47.02
N LEU A 40 3.56 -18.82 47.34
CA LEU A 40 4.77 -18.70 46.53
C LEU A 40 4.54 -19.28 45.12
N GLY A 41 3.94 -20.46 45.03
CA GLY A 41 3.59 -21.06 43.73
C GLY A 41 2.63 -20.20 42.91
N TRP A 42 1.62 -19.58 43.54
CA TRP A 42 0.72 -18.63 42.87
C TRP A 42 1.46 -17.38 42.38
N TYR A 43 2.36 -16.84 43.20
CA TYR A 43 3.14 -15.66 42.84
C TYR A 43 4.10 -15.93 41.66
N GLU A 44 4.77 -17.08 41.64
CA GLU A 44 5.62 -17.48 40.51
C GLU A 44 4.80 -17.62 39.23
N ARG A 45 3.65 -18.30 39.29
CA ARG A 45 2.75 -18.49 38.13
C ARG A 45 2.22 -17.18 37.58
N ALA A 46 1.76 -16.28 38.45
CA ALA A 46 1.18 -15.00 38.04
C ALA A 46 2.15 -14.13 37.22
N ASN A 47 3.46 -14.26 37.46
CA ASN A 47 4.48 -13.48 36.78
C ASN A 47 4.96 -14.09 35.45
N ILE A 48 4.63 -15.35 35.14
CA ILE A 48 5.12 -16.01 33.91
C ILE A 48 4.68 -15.22 32.68
N GLY A 49 3.38 -14.90 32.56
CA GLY A 49 2.86 -14.16 31.41
C GLY A 49 3.49 -12.78 31.22
N ASP A 50 3.66 -12.03 32.30
CA ASP A 50 4.32 -10.72 32.28
C ASP A 50 5.80 -10.83 31.88
N ASN A 51 6.54 -11.79 32.44
CA ASN A 51 7.94 -12.03 32.11
C ASN A 51 8.11 -12.47 30.65
N MET A 52 7.25 -13.36 30.15
CA MET A 52 7.26 -13.80 28.76
C MET A 52 7.10 -12.61 27.81
N LEU A 53 6.05 -11.80 28.01
CA LEU A 53 5.79 -10.65 27.15
C LEU A 53 6.90 -9.61 27.26
N ASP A 54 7.42 -9.34 28.46
CA ASP A 54 8.51 -8.40 28.66
C ASP A 54 9.79 -8.84 27.93
N ILE A 55 10.17 -10.11 27.99
CA ILE A 55 11.32 -10.65 27.25
C ILE A 55 11.07 -10.53 25.73
N ILE A 56 9.88 -10.90 25.26
CA ILE A 56 9.53 -10.83 23.83
C ILE A 56 9.62 -9.39 23.32
N VAL A 57 9.11 -8.40 24.04
CA VAL A 57 8.98 -7.02 23.51
C VAL A 57 10.17 -6.11 23.82
N LYS A 58 11.01 -6.43 24.81
CA LYS A 58 12.14 -5.58 25.26
C LYS A 58 13.51 -6.13 24.87
N ASN A 59 13.56 -7.20 24.08
CA ASN A 59 14.80 -7.79 23.61
C ASN A 59 14.75 -8.01 22.09
N PRO A 60 15.86 -7.80 21.36
CA PRO A 60 15.90 -8.07 19.93
C PRO A 60 15.98 -9.57 19.58
N GLY A 61 16.19 -10.43 20.56
CA GLY A 61 16.46 -11.85 20.37
C GLY A 61 17.93 -12.11 20.10
N VAL A 62 18.29 -13.40 20.08
CA VAL A 62 19.65 -13.87 19.82
C VAL A 62 19.63 -14.98 18.78
N PRO A 63 20.31 -14.80 17.62
CA PRO A 63 20.96 -13.56 17.19
C PRO A 63 19.93 -12.43 16.93
N SER A 64 20.36 -11.17 16.86
CA SER A 64 19.43 -10.03 16.78
C SER A 64 18.67 -9.91 15.45
N ASP A 65 19.15 -10.61 14.43
CA ASP A 65 18.65 -10.68 13.04
C ASP A 65 18.05 -12.07 12.72
N TRP A 66 17.61 -12.79 13.76
CA TRP A 66 17.10 -14.16 13.65
C TRP A 66 15.92 -14.29 12.67
N GLU A 67 15.19 -13.22 12.36
CA GLU A 67 14.12 -13.21 11.35
C GLU A 67 14.60 -13.63 9.96
N SER A 68 15.88 -13.40 9.66
CA SER A 68 16.50 -13.83 8.40
C SER A 68 16.80 -15.34 8.39
N ASN A 69 16.98 -15.95 9.56
CA ASN A 69 17.23 -17.39 9.71
C ASN A 69 16.71 -17.91 11.07
N PRO A 70 15.41 -18.25 11.17
CA PRO A 70 14.81 -18.70 12.42
C PRO A 70 15.40 -20.01 12.98
N SER A 71 16.04 -20.82 12.16
CA SER A 71 16.67 -22.09 12.59
C SER A 71 17.85 -21.86 13.55
N ASN A 72 18.46 -20.67 13.57
CA ASN A 72 19.53 -20.29 14.49
C ASN A 72 19.04 -19.56 15.75
N LEU A 73 17.72 -19.46 15.96
CA LEU A 73 17.13 -18.77 17.10
C LEU A 73 17.51 -19.47 18.43
N ALA A 74 18.21 -18.74 19.30
CA ALA A 74 18.51 -19.16 20.66
C ALA A 74 17.55 -18.52 21.68
N TYR A 75 17.28 -17.22 21.54
CA TYR A 75 16.36 -16.47 22.40
C TYR A 75 15.40 -15.64 21.55
N LEU A 76 14.10 -15.80 21.80
CA LEU A 76 13.08 -15.02 21.11
C LEU A 76 13.05 -13.59 21.63
N GLY A 77 13.01 -12.65 20.69
CA GLY A 77 12.78 -11.24 20.95
C GLY A 77 12.36 -10.52 19.68
N LEU A 78 11.44 -9.56 19.82
CA LEU A 78 10.82 -8.83 18.73
C LEU A 78 11.30 -7.38 18.63
N GLU A 79 12.12 -6.90 19.56
CA GLU A 79 12.57 -5.51 19.54
C GLU A 79 13.34 -5.21 18.24
N ASN A 80 13.03 -4.05 17.66
CA ASN A 80 13.78 -3.52 16.54
C ASN A 80 15.08 -2.89 17.03
N THR A 81 16.22 -3.44 16.62
CA THR A 81 17.55 -2.93 17.00
C THR A 81 17.82 -1.52 16.49
N LYS A 82 17.22 -1.12 15.36
CA LYS A 82 17.38 0.22 14.77
C LYS A 82 16.42 1.24 15.39
N TYR A 83 15.31 0.79 15.96
CA TYR A 83 14.27 1.63 16.55
C TYR A 83 13.92 1.12 17.96
N PRO A 84 14.75 1.46 18.98
CA PRO A 84 14.57 0.96 20.34
C PRO A 84 13.19 1.27 20.91
N ASN A 85 12.68 0.39 21.78
CA ASN A 85 11.32 0.44 22.35
C ASN A 85 10.18 0.22 21.34
N THR A 86 10.49 -0.29 20.15
CA THR A 86 9.50 -0.73 19.17
C THR A 86 9.71 -2.19 18.81
N ILE A 87 8.64 -2.91 18.47
CA ILE A 87 8.75 -4.25 17.91
C ILE A 87 8.82 -4.20 16.38
N ASP A 88 9.58 -5.11 15.78
CA ASP A 88 9.74 -5.20 14.32
C ASP A 88 8.66 -6.11 13.71
N TYR A 89 7.87 -5.56 12.79
CA TYR A 89 6.88 -6.33 12.03
C TYR A 89 7.50 -7.54 11.30
N LYS A 90 8.71 -7.41 10.74
CA LYS A 90 9.38 -8.51 10.04
C LYS A 90 9.67 -9.70 10.96
N LYS A 91 9.99 -9.43 12.22
CA LYS A 91 10.19 -10.49 13.23
C LYS A 91 8.89 -11.20 13.56
N ILE A 92 7.75 -10.48 13.58
CA ILE A 92 6.43 -11.10 13.78
C ILE A 92 6.07 -12.01 12.60
N GLU A 93 6.32 -11.57 11.37
CA GLU A 93 6.09 -12.40 10.18
C GLU A 93 6.98 -13.64 10.16
N ALA A 94 8.27 -13.48 10.45
CA ALA A 94 9.22 -14.59 10.55
C ALA A 94 8.84 -15.57 11.66
N LEU A 95 8.36 -15.06 12.81
CA LEU A 95 7.84 -15.87 13.91
C LEU A 95 6.65 -16.74 13.46
N ASN A 96 5.67 -16.13 12.80
CA ASN A 96 4.49 -16.85 12.32
C ASN A 96 4.84 -17.90 11.24
N LYS A 97 5.77 -17.58 10.34
CA LYS A 97 6.27 -18.52 9.33
C LYS A 97 6.99 -19.70 9.98
N ALA A 98 7.87 -19.43 10.94
CA ALA A 98 8.60 -20.47 11.68
C ALA A 98 7.67 -21.36 12.52
N TYR A 99 6.62 -20.78 13.11
CA TYR A 99 5.57 -21.52 13.80
C TYR A 99 4.83 -22.47 12.85
N THR A 100 4.38 -21.95 11.70
CA THR A 100 3.65 -22.74 10.68
C THR A 100 4.50 -23.86 10.11
N ASN A 101 5.80 -23.62 9.94
CA ASN A 101 6.77 -24.63 9.49
C ASN A 101 7.17 -25.64 10.58
N GLY A 102 6.81 -25.39 11.84
CA GLY A 102 7.12 -26.28 12.95
C GLY A 102 8.59 -26.31 13.38
N GLU A 103 9.31 -25.20 13.19
CA GLU A 103 10.75 -25.06 13.48
C GLU A 103 11.12 -25.49 14.91
N ALA A 104 12.13 -26.35 15.05
CA ALA A 104 12.51 -26.93 16.34
C ALA A 104 13.21 -25.92 17.28
N SER A 105 14.00 -25.00 16.71
CA SER A 105 14.64 -23.90 17.45
C SER A 105 13.60 -23.01 18.12
N LEU A 106 12.56 -22.64 17.36
CA LEU A 106 11.46 -21.82 17.87
C LEU A 106 10.69 -22.54 18.98
N LYS A 107 10.36 -23.83 18.79
CA LYS A 107 9.71 -24.63 19.84
C LYS A 107 10.52 -24.61 21.13
N SER A 108 11.83 -24.87 21.03
CA SER A 108 12.73 -24.89 22.18
C SER A 108 12.79 -23.52 22.88
N ALA A 109 12.90 -22.43 22.11
CA ALA A 109 12.90 -21.07 22.64
C ALA A 109 11.58 -20.74 23.36
N LEU A 110 10.44 -21.10 22.79
CA LEU A 110 9.12 -20.86 23.38
C LEU A 110 8.86 -21.72 24.62
N VAL A 111 9.28 -22.99 24.65
CA VAL A 111 9.24 -23.87 25.83
C VAL A 111 10.07 -23.30 26.97
N ASN A 112 11.27 -22.82 26.69
CA ASN A 112 12.13 -22.20 27.69
C ASN A 112 11.50 -20.90 28.21
N LEU A 113 10.93 -20.10 27.31
CA LEU A 113 10.28 -18.84 27.66
C LEU A 113 9.04 -19.05 28.54
N SER A 114 8.23 -20.07 28.26
CA SER A 114 7.05 -20.39 29.06
C SER A 114 7.36 -21.23 30.30
N MET A 115 8.62 -21.58 30.55
CA MET A 115 9.03 -22.51 31.61
C MET A 115 8.28 -23.86 31.53
N GLY A 116 8.02 -24.31 30.30
CA GLY A 116 7.27 -25.55 30.03
C GLY A 116 5.76 -25.45 30.21
N LYS A 117 5.21 -24.25 30.45
CA LYS A 117 3.76 -24.03 30.54
C LYS A 117 3.11 -23.95 29.16
N ASP A 118 1.84 -24.30 29.12
CA ASP A 118 1.00 -24.14 27.95
C ASP A 118 0.64 -22.67 27.78
N PHE A 119 0.55 -22.21 26.55
CA PHE A 119 0.15 -20.82 26.28
C PHE A 119 -0.44 -20.61 24.90
N THR A 120 -1.19 -19.52 24.76
CA THR A 120 -1.65 -18.94 23.49
C THR A 120 -1.19 -17.50 23.42
N LEU A 121 -0.39 -17.17 22.39
CA LEU A 121 0.08 -15.81 22.10
C LEU A 121 -0.58 -15.30 20.82
N GLY A 122 -1.39 -14.26 20.97
CA GLY A 122 -2.08 -13.58 19.88
C GLY A 122 -1.49 -12.21 19.58
N PHE A 123 -1.26 -11.93 18.30
CA PHE A 123 -0.84 -10.64 17.77
C PHE A 123 -2.02 -9.93 17.12
N TYR A 124 -2.30 -8.71 17.55
CA TYR A 124 -3.34 -7.85 17.00
C TYR A 124 -2.63 -6.61 16.47
N LEU A 125 -2.58 -6.48 15.15
CA LEU A 125 -1.76 -5.51 14.47
C LEU A 125 -2.64 -4.40 13.90
N THR A 126 -2.11 -3.17 13.89
CA THR A 126 -2.77 -2.11 13.13
C THR A 126 -2.56 -2.39 11.65
N ARG A 127 -3.65 -2.49 10.89
CA ARG A 127 -3.63 -2.75 9.45
C ARG A 127 -4.43 -1.71 8.69
N ILE A 128 -4.22 -1.69 7.39
CA ILE A 128 -5.02 -0.88 6.46
C ILE A 128 -5.79 -1.83 5.57
N GLU A 129 -7.08 -1.55 5.44
CA GLU A 129 -7.96 -2.28 4.56
C GLU A 129 -8.31 -1.36 3.39
N ILE A 130 -8.28 -1.93 2.19
CA ILE A 130 -8.65 -1.28 0.94
C ILE A 130 -9.80 -2.07 0.32
N GLU A 131 -10.91 -1.39 0.06
CA GLU A 131 -12.12 -1.97 -0.54
C GLU A 131 -12.67 -0.98 -1.58
N GLY A 132 -13.22 -1.49 -2.69
CA GLY A 132 -13.86 -0.67 -3.73
C GLY A 132 -13.63 -1.20 -5.14
N ASP A 133 -14.17 -0.48 -6.12
CA ASP A 133 -14.06 -0.89 -7.51
C ASP A 133 -13.04 -0.02 -8.24
N VAL A 134 -12.20 -0.65 -9.07
CA VAL A 134 -11.35 0.06 -10.03
C VAL A 134 -11.83 -0.26 -11.43
N THR A 135 -11.82 0.75 -12.29
CA THR A 135 -12.16 0.63 -13.70
C THR A 135 -10.97 1.09 -14.52
N VAL A 136 -10.48 0.21 -15.38
CA VAL A 136 -9.46 0.52 -16.39
C VAL A 136 -10.14 0.59 -17.75
N VAL A 137 -10.05 1.75 -18.37
CA VAL A 137 -10.44 2.00 -19.75
C VAL A 137 -9.14 2.23 -20.52
N PRO A 138 -8.64 1.25 -21.29
CA PRO A 138 -7.51 1.50 -22.18
C PRO A 138 -7.84 2.62 -23.17
N PRO A 139 -6.87 3.49 -23.53
CA PRO A 139 -7.06 4.42 -24.62
C PRO A 139 -7.24 3.61 -25.89
N ASN A 140 -8.23 4.02 -26.66
CA ASN A 140 -8.40 3.53 -28.02
C ASN A 140 -7.98 4.67 -28.94
N VAL A 141 -6.90 4.45 -29.70
CA VAL A 141 -6.47 5.38 -30.74
C VAL A 141 -7.10 4.89 -32.03
N ASP A 142 -8.17 5.56 -32.44
CA ASP A 142 -8.87 5.26 -33.70
C ASP A 142 -8.06 5.74 -34.90
N GLY A 143 -7.21 6.75 -34.71
CA GLY A 143 -6.18 7.15 -35.67
C GLY A 143 -5.19 8.17 -35.10
N SER A 144 -4.03 8.27 -35.75
CA SER A 144 -2.94 9.19 -35.38
C SER A 144 -2.18 9.67 -36.61
N VAL A 145 -1.64 10.88 -36.54
CA VAL A 145 -0.77 11.47 -37.54
C VAL A 145 0.31 12.33 -36.89
N ASP A 146 1.56 12.09 -37.28
CA ASP A 146 2.70 12.91 -36.85
C ASP A 146 2.88 14.10 -37.79
N ILE A 147 3.16 15.26 -37.20
CA ILE A 147 3.42 16.52 -37.90
C ILE A 147 4.93 16.78 -37.89
N PRO A 148 5.63 16.51 -39.02
CA PRO A 148 7.06 16.73 -39.12
C PRO A 148 7.39 18.22 -39.25
N TRP A 149 8.67 18.56 -39.10
CA TRP A 149 9.14 19.93 -39.27
C TRP A 149 8.77 20.49 -40.65
N GLY A 150 8.09 21.64 -40.68
CA GLY A 150 7.58 22.27 -41.90
C GLY A 150 6.25 21.70 -42.42
N GLY A 151 5.68 20.71 -41.73
CA GLY A 151 4.34 20.20 -41.99
C GLY A 151 3.26 21.25 -41.75
N ARG A 152 2.17 21.18 -42.52
CA ARG A 152 0.99 22.02 -42.30
C ARG A 152 -0.18 21.14 -41.88
N LEU A 153 -0.86 21.57 -40.82
CA LEU A 153 -2.08 20.94 -40.30
C LEU A 153 -3.30 21.73 -40.75
N SER A 154 -4.39 21.01 -41.05
CA SER A 154 -5.75 21.50 -41.09
C SER A 154 -6.72 20.46 -40.53
N ILE A 155 -7.62 20.87 -39.63
CA ILE A 155 -8.72 20.04 -39.14
C ILE A 155 -10.03 20.73 -39.52
N THR A 156 -10.91 20.05 -40.26
CA THR A 156 -12.12 20.64 -40.86
C THR A 156 -13.25 19.61 -40.96
N PRO A 157 -14.54 20.00 -40.82
CA PRO A 157 -15.67 19.09 -41.07
C PRO A 157 -15.75 18.56 -42.52
N THR A 158 -15.13 19.27 -43.46
CA THR A 158 -15.15 18.94 -44.89
C THR A 158 -13.77 18.57 -45.41
N HIS A 159 -13.71 17.64 -46.36
CA HIS A 159 -12.48 17.23 -47.04
C HIS A 159 -11.73 18.42 -47.67
N GLY A 160 -10.51 18.69 -47.22
CA GLY A 160 -9.67 19.76 -47.75
C GLY A 160 -8.99 20.60 -46.67
N TYR A 161 -8.63 21.84 -47.04
CA TYR A 161 -8.11 22.81 -46.09
C TYR A 161 -9.24 23.62 -45.45
N ALA A 162 -9.16 23.82 -44.15
CA ALA A 162 -9.94 24.76 -43.39
C ALA A 162 -9.47 26.17 -43.77
N TYR A 163 -9.89 26.72 -44.91
CA TYR A 163 -9.54 28.08 -45.35
C TYR A 163 -10.22 29.15 -44.48
N GLY A 164 -9.84 29.24 -43.21
CA GLY A 164 -10.49 30.12 -42.23
C GLY A 164 -11.86 29.64 -41.75
N ASN A 165 -12.29 28.45 -42.14
CA ASN A 165 -13.54 27.85 -41.64
C ASN A 165 -13.31 27.20 -40.27
N PRO A 166 -14.14 27.49 -39.27
CA PRO A 166 -14.08 26.79 -38.00
C PRO A 166 -14.59 25.36 -38.12
N ILE A 167 -14.15 24.52 -37.18
CA ILE A 167 -14.91 23.36 -36.75
C ILE A 167 -15.99 23.89 -35.80
N VAL A 168 -17.26 23.61 -36.12
CA VAL A 168 -18.41 24.08 -35.35
C VAL A 168 -18.87 22.98 -34.40
N ASP A 169 -19.66 23.32 -33.38
CA ASP A 169 -20.28 22.39 -32.44
C ASP A 169 -19.30 21.53 -31.63
N ILE A 170 -18.12 22.06 -31.29
CA ILE A 170 -17.18 21.38 -30.40
C ILE A 170 -17.80 21.28 -28.99
N VAL A 171 -18.00 20.05 -28.52
CA VAL A 171 -18.73 19.76 -27.27
C VAL A 171 -17.98 20.35 -26.07
N TRP A 172 -16.66 20.20 -26.06
CA TRP A 172 -15.76 20.82 -25.09
C TRP A 172 -14.34 20.86 -25.65
N ALA A 173 -13.52 21.79 -25.15
CA ALA A 173 -12.10 21.91 -25.49
C ALA A 173 -11.27 22.35 -24.28
N TYR A 174 -9.98 22.01 -24.27
CA TYR A 174 -9.05 22.34 -23.19
C TYR A 174 -7.58 22.33 -23.68
N PRO A 175 -6.71 23.27 -23.27
CA PRO A 175 -7.00 24.44 -22.44
C PRO A 175 -7.64 25.58 -23.23
N LEU A 176 -8.73 26.14 -22.71
CA LEU A 176 -9.35 27.37 -23.24
C LEU A 176 -8.74 28.59 -22.56
N ARG A 177 -7.60 29.06 -23.08
CA ARG A 177 -6.86 30.22 -22.60
C ARG A 177 -6.92 31.34 -23.64
N THR A 178 -6.84 32.59 -23.19
CA THR A 178 -6.77 33.76 -24.08
C THR A 178 -5.38 34.35 -24.00
N ASP A 179 -4.43 33.72 -24.69
CA ASP A 179 -3.04 34.19 -24.74
C ASP A 179 -2.91 35.43 -25.62
N LEU A 180 -3.70 35.47 -26.69
CA LEU A 180 -3.79 36.60 -27.60
C LEU A 180 -5.26 36.90 -27.92
N ARG A 181 -5.54 38.16 -28.27
CA ARG A 181 -6.86 38.55 -28.81
C ARG A 181 -6.96 38.08 -30.26
N GLY A 182 -8.06 37.45 -30.60
CA GLY A 182 -8.35 37.04 -31.97
C GLY A 182 -8.71 38.23 -32.88
N THR A 183 -8.74 37.96 -34.18
CA THR A 183 -9.12 38.93 -35.23
C THR A 183 -10.05 38.25 -36.24
N GLY A 184 -10.81 39.03 -37.01
CA GLY A 184 -11.61 38.48 -38.11
C GLY A 184 -12.76 37.57 -37.69
N GLY A 185 -13.42 37.85 -36.57
CA GLY A 185 -14.52 37.03 -36.03
C GLY A 185 -14.10 35.97 -35.01
N ILE A 186 -12.79 35.77 -34.82
CA ILE A 186 -12.23 34.92 -33.78
C ILE A 186 -12.01 35.77 -32.53
N ALA A 187 -12.55 35.38 -31.38
CA ALA A 187 -12.51 36.12 -30.14
C ALA A 187 -11.20 35.87 -29.37
N ASN A 188 -10.79 34.60 -29.27
CA ASN A 188 -9.69 34.18 -28.43
C ASN A 188 -8.68 33.33 -29.22
N ILE A 189 -7.42 33.39 -28.80
CA ILE A 189 -6.36 32.53 -29.31
C ILE A 189 -5.64 31.88 -28.14
N THR A 190 -5.54 30.55 -28.16
CA THR A 190 -4.62 29.78 -27.32
C THR A 190 -3.31 29.58 -28.08
N ASN A 191 -2.18 29.91 -27.46
CA ASN A 191 -0.85 29.65 -27.99
C ASN A 191 -0.26 28.44 -27.25
N LEU A 192 -0.22 27.30 -27.92
CA LEU A 192 0.41 26.08 -27.41
C LEU A 192 1.91 26.14 -27.70
N THR A 193 2.71 25.83 -26.70
CA THR A 193 4.17 25.75 -26.77
C THR A 193 4.65 24.31 -26.57
N ALA A 194 5.94 24.06 -26.82
CA ALA A 194 6.54 22.73 -26.64
C ALA A 194 6.22 22.12 -25.26
N GLY A 195 5.70 20.89 -25.26
CA GLY A 195 5.26 20.15 -24.08
C GLY A 195 3.81 20.42 -23.66
N GLU A 196 3.09 21.34 -24.32
CA GLU A 196 1.66 21.54 -24.09
C GLU A 196 0.80 20.69 -25.04
N SER A 197 -0.40 20.34 -24.57
CA SER A 197 -1.40 19.60 -25.33
C SER A 197 -2.71 20.38 -25.40
N PHE A 198 -3.46 20.20 -26.48
CA PHE A 198 -4.82 20.69 -26.61
C PHE A 198 -5.76 19.57 -27.03
N VAL A 199 -6.89 19.47 -26.33
CA VAL A 199 -7.82 18.36 -26.42
C VAL A 199 -9.22 18.91 -26.65
N PHE A 200 -9.97 18.29 -27.55
CA PHE A 200 -11.35 18.68 -27.80
C PHE A 200 -12.20 17.50 -28.27
N LYS A 201 -13.52 17.60 -28.09
CA LYS A 201 -14.47 16.57 -28.50
C LYS A 201 -15.34 17.03 -29.66
N LEU A 202 -15.32 16.26 -30.75
CA LEU A 202 -16.11 16.51 -31.96
C LEU A 202 -17.57 16.10 -31.76
N ALA A 203 -18.51 16.90 -32.27
CA ALA A 203 -19.92 16.52 -32.39
C ALA A 203 -20.26 15.86 -33.75
N GLU A 204 -19.50 16.20 -34.79
CA GLU A 204 -19.65 15.70 -36.16
C GLU A 204 -18.34 15.11 -36.70
N ASP A 205 -18.41 14.41 -37.83
CA ASP A 205 -17.21 13.89 -38.49
C ASP A 205 -16.29 15.04 -38.91
N ALA A 206 -14.97 14.84 -38.85
CA ALA A 206 -13.98 15.80 -39.30
C ALA A 206 -12.88 15.12 -40.12
N ASP A 207 -12.26 15.86 -41.02
CA ASP A 207 -11.06 15.45 -41.75
C ASP A 207 -9.83 16.17 -41.16
N VAL A 208 -8.80 15.40 -40.81
CA VAL A 208 -7.44 15.91 -40.58
C VAL A 208 -6.70 15.84 -41.90
N ARG A 209 -6.28 17.00 -42.39
CA ARG A 209 -5.35 17.11 -43.50
C ARG A 209 -3.97 17.52 -42.99
N VAL A 210 -2.96 16.73 -43.36
CA VAL A 210 -1.57 17.03 -43.09
C VAL A 210 -0.81 17.11 -44.40
N ASP A 211 -0.21 18.27 -44.69
CA ASP A 211 0.71 18.42 -45.81
C ASP A 211 2.14 18.21 -45.30
N ILE A 212 2.73 17.07 -45.68
CA ILE A 212 4.11 16.71 -45.34
C ILE A 212 5.05 17.30 -46.41
N PRO A 213 6.09 18.07 -46.04
CA PRO A 213 7.09 18.53 -47.00
C PRO A 213 7.71 17.35 -47.75
N ALA A 214 7.88 17.51 -49.06
CA ALA A 214 8.24 16.46 -50.01
C ALA A 214 9.19 15.37 -49.46
N PRO A 215 8.91 14.07 -49.73
CA PRO A 215 8.10 13.59 -50.86
C PRO A 215 6.65 13.17 -50.51
N GLY A 216 6.11 13.52 -49.34
CA GLY A 216 4.86 12.94 -48.81
C GLY A 216 3.53 13.43 -49.39
N GLY A 217 3.44 14.70 -49.84
CA GLY A 217 2.18 15.28 -50.31
C GLY A 217 1.11 15.44 -49.21
N PRO A 218 -0.10 15.93 -49.56
CA PRO A 218 -1.22 16.02 -48.64
C PRO A 218 -1.78 14.63 -48.29
N GLN A 219 -1.88 14.32 -47.01
CA GLN A 219 -2.56 13.13 -46.48
C GLN A 219 -3.82 13.56 -45.73
N ASN A 220 -4.92 12.84 -45.94
CA ASN A 220 -6.19 13.11 -45.26
C ASN A 220 -6.61 11.89 -44.43
N TYR A 221 -7.12 12.16 -43.23
CA TYR A 221 -7.59 11.16 -42.28
C TYR A 221 -8.97 11.56 -41.79
N ASN A 222 -9.90 10.62 -41.75
CA ASN A 222 -11.24 10.85 -41.23
C ASN A 222 -11.26 10.59 -39.72
N ILE A 223 -11.81 11.54 -38.96
CA ILE A 223 -12.15 11.45 -37.55
C ILE A 223 -13.66 11.30 -37.43
N PRO A 224 -14.16 10.20 -36.83
CA PRO A 224 -15.59 10.02 -36.65
C PRO A 224 -16.16 10.98 -35.58
N ALA A 225 -17.44 11.33 -35.76
CA ALA A 225 -18.23 12.08 -34.80
C ALA A 225 -18.18 11.46 -33.40
N GLY A 226 -18.07 12.30 -32.38
CA GLY A 226 -17.97 11.87 -30.99
C GLY A 226 -16.56 11.50 -30.53
N ALA A 227 -15.58 11.42 -31.43
CA ALA A 227 -14.18 11.20 -31.06
C ALA A 227 -13.62 12.38 -30.27
N THR A 228 -12.69 12.07 -29.36
CA THR A 228 -11.88 13.09 -28.69
C THR A 228 -10.56 13.20 -29.43
N VAL A 229 -10.20 14.41 -29.84
CA VAL A 229 -9.00 14.73 -30.59
C VAL A 229 -7.99 15.37 -29.66
N TYR A 230 -6.74 14.95 -29.79
CA TYR A 230 -5.59 15.40 -29.01
C TYR A 230 -4.57 15.97 -29.97
N ILE A 231 -4.01 17.13 -29.62
CA ILE A 231 -2.92 17.78 -30.33
C ILE A 231 -1.80 17.98 -29.31
N ASP A 232 -0.74 17.20 -29.44
CA ASP A 232 0.45 17.25 -28.59
C ASP A 232 1.56 18.00 -29.34
N VAL A 233 2.08 19.08 -28.74
CA VAL A 233 3.14 19.92 -29.36
C VAL A 233 4.49 19.52 -28.80
N ASP A 234 5.32 18.85 -29.60
CA ASP A 234 6.67 18.42 -29.19
C ASP A 234 7.68 19.57 -29.24
N SER A 235 7.59 20.42 -30.26
CA SER A 235 8.49 21.56 -30.42
C SER A 235 7.78 22.74 -31.07
N GLY A 236 8.29 23.95 -30.82
CA GLY A 236 7.78 25.17 -31.44
C GLY A 236 6.50 25.70 -30.81
N TRP A 237 5.60 26.26 -31.64
CA TRP A 237 4.34 26.85 -31.19
C TRP A 237 3.21 26.69 -32.20
N LEU A 238 1.99 26.46 -31.71
CA LEU A 238 0.76 26.30 -32.46
C LEU A 238 -0.30 27.27 -31.92
N LEU A 239 -0.91 28.05 -32.81
CA LEU A 239 -2.05 28.90 -32.47
C LEU A 239 -3.36 28.20 -32.82
N ILE A 240 -4.26 28.16 -31.84
CA ILE A 240 -5.62 27.68 -32.00
C ILE A 240 -6.56 28.84 -31.70
N GLY A 241 -7.34 29.25 -32.70
CA GLY A 241 -8.42 30.21 -32.50
C GLY A 241 -9.64 29.54 -31.91
N TRP A 242 -10.36 30.22 -31.01
CA TRP A 242 -11.60 29.67 -30.46
C TRP A 242 -12.65 30.74 -30.10
N ASN A 243 -13.91 30.37 -30.28
CA ASN A 243 -15.10 31.10 -29.80
C ASN A 243 -15.94 30.19 -28.92
N ARG A 244 -16.65 30.77 -27.95
CA ARG A 244 -17.71 30.07 -27.22
C ARG A 244 -19.05 30.49 -27.79
N LEU A 245 -19.88 29.51 -28.13
CA LEU A 245 -21.22 29.69 -28.66
C LEU A 245 -22.25 29.85 -27.53
N ASN A 246 -23.43 30.38 -27.87
CA ASN A 246 -24.49 30.69 -26.91
C ASN A 246 -25.10 29.44 -26.27
N ASP A 247 -25.03 28.29 -26.95
CA ASP A 247 -25.49 26.99 -26.47
C ASP A 247 -24.47 26.29 -25.55
N GLY A 248 -23.28 26.89 -25.38
CA GLY A 248 -22.21 26.38 -24.55
C GLY A 248 -21.17 25.53 -25.29
N THR A 249 -21.35 25.27 -26.58
CA THR A 249 -20.34 24.62 -27.45
C THR A 249 -19.27 25.63 -27.89
N TYR A 250 -18.31 25.18 -28.69
CA TYR A 250 -17.19 25.99 -29.17
C TYR A 250 -17.01 25.89 -30.68
N GLU A 251 -16.44 26.95 -31.25
CA GLU A 251 -15.87 26.95 -32.59
C GLU A 251 -14.35 26.94 -32.47
N LEU A 252 -13.66 26.12 -33.27
CA LEU A 252 -12.20 26.03 -33.28
C LEU A 252 -11.62 26.27 -34.67
N TRP A 253 -10.55 27.06 -34.75
CA TRP A 253 -9.78 27.28 -35.98
C TRP A 253 -8.40 26.64 -35.87
N ILE A 254 -8.21 25.53 -36.59
CA ILE A 254 -6.98 24.74 -36.61
C ILE A 254 -6.60 24.47 -38.08
N PRO A 255 -5.67 25.24 -38.66
CA PRO A 255 -4.82 26.25 -38.03
C PRO A 255 -5.54 27.59 -37.85
N TYR A 256 -5.03 28.44 -36.96
CA TYR A 256 -5.52 29.82 -36.82
C TYR A 256 -5.32 30.63 -38.12
N HIS A 257 -6.36 31.34 -38.55
CA HIS A 257 -6.34 32.25 -39.69
C HIS A 257 -6.57 33.69 -39.23
N ARG A 258 -5.91 34.64 -39.88
CA ARG A 258 -6.09 36.07 -39.68
C ARG A 258 -6.41 36.72 -41.02
N GLU A 259 -7.57 37.38 -41.11
CA GLU A 259 -8.01 38.12 -42.31
C GLU A 259 -8.04 37.26 -43.60
N GLY A 260 -8.33 35.96 -43.47
CA GLY A 260 -8.38 35.02 -44.59
C GLY A 260 -7.03 34.39 -44.96
N GLU A 261 -5.94 34.77 -44.28
CA GLU A 261 -4.61 34.17 -44.45
C GLU A 261 -4.26 33.27 -43.26
N GLN A 262 -3.67 32.10 -43.55
CA GLN A 262 -3.16 31.20 -42.52
C GLN A 262 -2.00 31.86 -41.78
N VAL A 263 -2.08 31.95 -40.45
CA VAL A 263 -0.92 32.38 -39.66
C VAL A 263 0.08 31.24 -39.62
N THR A 264 1.31 31.50 -40.06
CA THR A 264 2.36 30.48 -40.10
C THR A 264 2.80 30.14 -38.68
N THR A 265 2.52 28.91 -38.25
CA THR A 265 3.00 28.32 -37.00
C THR A 265 4.18 27.40 -37.29
N THR A 266 5.20 27.41 -36.44
CA THR A 266 6.35 26.49 -36.55
C THR A 266 6.26 25.50 -35.41
N TRP A 267 5.77 24.29 -35.65
CA TRP A 267 5.70 23.25 -34.63
C TRP A 267 5.89 21.85 -35.22
N THR A 268 6.25 20.92 -34.35
CA THR A 268 6.19 19.47 -34.58
C THR A 268 5.37 18.85 -33.46
N GLY A 269 4.76 17.71 -33.72
CA GLY A 269 3.98 17.02 -32.71
C GLY A 269 3.13 15.91 -33.30
N THR A 270 2.23 15.39 -32.49
CA THR A 270 1.33 14.30 -32.88
C THR A 270 -0.11 14.72 -32.68
N ILE A 271 -0.95 14.33 -33.62
CA ILE A 271 -2.40 14.46 -33.51
C ILE A 271 -2.98 13.07 -33.50
N TRP A 272 -3.78 12.77 -32.51
CA TRP A 272 -4.45 11.49 -32.44
C TRP A 272 -5.89 11.67 -31.98
N TRP A 273 -6.74 10.74 -32.35
CA TRP A 273 -8.15 10.76 -31.96
C TRP A 273 -8.62 9.39 -31.50
N GLY A 274 -9.59 9.43 -30.61
CA GLY A 274 -10.29 8.26 -30.12
C GLY A 274 -10.76 8.46 -28.69
N GLN A 275 -10.79 7.36 -27.93
CA GLN A 275 -11.20 7.38 -26.52
C GLN A 275 -9.98 7.60 -25.63
N GLN A 276 -10.04 8.62 -24.74
CA GLN A 276 -9.03 8.74 -23.69
C GLN A 276 -9.05 7.48 -22.85
N GLY A 277 -7.86 6.92 -22.65
CA GLY A 277 -7.69 5.93 -21.61
C GLY A 277 -7.90 6.60 -20.26
N GLY A 278 -8.50 5.87 -19.34
CA GLY A 278 -8.71 6.31 -17.98
C GLY A 278 -8.50 5.15 -17.02
N VAL A 279 -7.98 5.47 -15.85
CA VAL A 279 -8.14 4.61 -14.69
C VAL A 279 -8.92 5.41 -13.66
N SER A 280 -9.94 4.82 -13.09
CA SER A 280 -10.77 5.47 -12.07
C SER A 280 -11.13 4.47 -11.00
N SER A 281 -11.38 4.95 -9.80
CA SER A 281 -11.94 4.13 -8.74
C SER A 281 -13.30 4.66 -8.32
N THR A 282 -14.20 3.75 -7.95
CA THR A 282 -15.54 4.07 -7.43
C THR A 282 -15.67 3.43 -6.05
N ASN A 283 -16.16 4.19 -5.07
CA ASN A 283 -16.30 3.75 -3.68
C ASN A 283 -15.00 3.23 -3.03
N LEU A 284 -13.83 3.64 -3.54
CA LEU A 284 -12.54 3.25 -2.98
C LEU A 284 -12.42 3.79 -1.56
N THR A 285 -12.49 2.87 -0.61
CA THR A 285 -12.42 3.13 0.82
C THR A 285 -11.13 2.52 1.34
N ILE A 286 -10.27 3.38 1.88
CA ILE A 286 -9.02 2.98 2.54
C ILE A 286 -9.15 3.35 4.01
N ARG A 287 -9.14 2.35 4.91
CA ARG A 287 -9.40 2.56 6.34
C ARG A 287 -8.28 1.99 7.22
N TYR A 288 -7.90 2.76 8.24
CA TYR A 288 -7.08 2.26 9.34
C TYR A 288 -7.93 1.42 10.29
N VAL A 289 -7.54 0.16 10.48
CA VAL A 289 -8.05 -0.70 11.53
C VAL A 289 -7.00 -0.76 12.64
N TYR A 290 -7.25 -0.02 13.71
CA TYR A 290 -6.37 0.00 14.88
C TYR A 290 -6.35 -1.36 15.58
N ALA A 291 -5.18 -1.80 16.02
CA ALA A 291 -4.98 -3.04 16.77
C ALA A 291 -5.96 -3.25 17.94
N THR A 292 -6.40 -2.16 18.60
CA THR A 292 -7.35 -2.21 19.72
C THR A 292 -8.80 -2.54 19.31
N LYS A 293 -9.13 -2.41 18.03
CA LYS A 293 -10.45 -2.72 17.45
C LYS A 293 -10.46 -4.06 16.72
N VAL A 294 -9.31 -4.68 16.53
CA VAL A 294 -9.18 -6.00 15.92
C VAL A 294 -9.75 -7.05 16.88
N VAL A 295 -10.74 -7.80 16.41
CA VAL A 295 -11.45 -8.82 17.23
C VAL A 295 -10.70 -10.15 17.24
N ASN A 296 -10.15 -10.55 16.09
CA ASN A 296 -9.41 -11.80 15.91
C ASN A 296 -7.92 -11.51 15.75
N ALA A 297 -7.06 -12.24 16.44
CA ALA A 297 -5.61 -12.08 16.26
C ALA A 297 -5.22 -12.29 14.79
N ASP A 298 -4.37 -11.42 14.26
CA ASP A 298 -3.79 -11.57 12.91
C ASP A 298 -2.86 -12.79 12.87
N TYR A 299 -2.15 -13.05 13.97
CA TYR A 299 -1.39 -14.28 14.19
C TYR A 299 -1.72 -14.85 15.56
N ASN A 300 -1.99 -16.15 15.62
CA ASN A 300 -2.29 -16.84 16.87
C ASN A 300 -1.46 -18.11 16.97
N MET A 301 -0.60 -18.18 17.99
CA MET A 301 0.29 -19.32 18.20
C MET A 301 -0.04 -19.96 19.52
N THR A 302 -0.29 -21.27 19.50
CA THR A 302 -0.59 -22.00 20.73
C THR A 302 0.38 -23.16 20.89
N MET A 303 0.88 -23.32 22.10
CA MET A 303 1.76 -24.39 22.50
C MET A 303 1.15 -25.15 23.66
N ILE A 304 1.02 -26.46 23.49
CA ILE A 304 0.51 -27.40 24.49
C ILE A 304 1.52 -28.53 24.63
N ASN A 305 2.02 -28.77 25.84
CA ASN A 305 3.02 -29.80 26.12
C ASN A 305 4.26 -29.71 25.21
N GLY A 306 4.71 -28.48 24.95
CA GLY A 306 5.85 -28.20 24.06
C GLY A 306 5.61 -28.48 22.58
N THR A 307 4.37 -28.75 22.18
CA THR A 307 3.98 -28.96 20.78
C THR A 307 3.09 -27.84 20.29
N PHE A 308 3.22 -27.48 19.01
CA PHE A 308 2.33 -26.49 18.39
C PHE A 308 0.97 -27.12 18.11
N VAL A 309 -0.08 -26.41 18.50
CA VAL A 309 -1.47 -26.85 18.35
C VAL A 309 -2.29 -25.68 17.78
N ASP A 310 -3.05 -25.94 16.75
CA ASP A 310 -3.92 -24.99 16.06
C ASP A 310 -5.42 -25.32 16.25
N ASN A 311 -5.74 -26.56 16.62
CA ASN A 311 -7.12 -27.03 16.79
C ASN A 311 -7.81 -26.37 18.01
N PRO A 312 -8.84 -25.52 17.82
CA PRO A 312 -9.50 -24.80 18.90
C PRO A 312 -10.14 -25.70 19.96
N SER A 313 -10.61 -26.89 19.57
CA SER A 313 -11.22 -27.84 20.50
C SER A 313 -10.20 -28.47 21.44
N ILE A 314 -8.99 -28.75 20.94
CA ILE A 314 -7.89 -29.27 21.78
C ILE A 314 -7.41 -28.19 22.75
N ILE A 315 -7.27 -26.95 22.27
CA ILE A 315 -6.85 -25.81 23.08
C ILE A 315 -7.84 -25.57 24.22
N LYS A 316 -9.14 -25.48 23.89
CA LYS A 316 -10.19 -25.29 24.88
C LYS A 316 -10.23 -26.44 25.90
N ALA A 317 -10.10 -27.68 25.44
CA ALA A 317 -10.08 -28.83 26.35
C ALA A 317 -8.84 -28.85 27.28
N SER A 318 -7.69 -28.33 26.83
CA SER A 318 -6.51 -28.16 27.70
C SER A 318 -6.77 -27.08 28.76
N MET A 319 -7.24 -25.90 28.33
CA MET A 319 -7.56 -24.80 29.23
C MET A 319 -8.62 -25.18 30.28
N ASP A 320 -9.70 -25.87 29.88
CA ASP A 320 -10.79 -26.29 30.78
C ASP A 320 -10.33 -27.31 31.85
N ARG A 321 -9.25 -28.06 31.59
CA ARG A 321 -8.63 -28.98 32.57
C ARG A 321 -7.66 -28.27 33.52
N SER A 322 -7.23 -27.06 33.18
CA SER A 322 -6.18 -26.37 33.94
C SER A 322 -6.72 -25.80 35.24
N PRO A 323 -6.04 -26.01 36.39
CA PRO A 323 -6.43 -25.38 37.65
C PRO A 323 -6.12 -23.87 37.68
N TRP A 324 -5.38 -23.36 36.69
CA TRP A 324 -4.90 -21.99 36.65
C TRP A 324 -4.75 -21.50 35.21
N ILE A 325 -5.32 -20.33 34.93
CA ILE A 325 -5.16 -19.61 33.66
C ILE A 325 -4.88 -18.15 33.99
N THR A 326 -3.84 -17.58 33.38
CA THR A 326 -3.53 -16.15 33.49
C THR A 326 -3.59 -15.47 32.13
N TYR A 327 -4.19 -14.28 32.10
CA TYR A 327 -4.23 -13.41 30.95
C TYR A 327 -3.30 -12.21 31.16
N THR A 328 -2.50 -11.91 30.16
CA THR A 328 -1.63 -10.73 30.14
C THR A 328 -1.72 -10.03 28.78
N GLU A 329 -1.68 -8.70 28.78
CA GLU A 329 -1.68 -7.88 27.57
C GLU A 329 -0.49 -6.90 27.60
N ARG A 330 0.10 -6.66 26.42
CA ARG A 330 1.04 -5.55 26.19
C ARG A 330 0.63 -4.77 24.95
N ARG A 331 0.66 -3.45 25.08
CA ARG A 331 0.45 -2.51 23.98
C ARG A 331 1.79 -1.86 23.70
N VAL A 332 2.32 -2.08 22.51
CA VAL A 332 3.67 -1.65 22.16
C VAL A 332 3.68 -1.00 20.78
N PRO A 333 4.51 0.03 20.57
CA PRO A 333 4.75 0.54 19.23
C PRO A 333 5.40 -0.54 18.37
N MET A 334 4.96 -0.65 17.12
CA MET A 334 5.49 -1.54 16.11
C MET A 334 5.96 -0.70 14.93
N THR A 335 7.18 -0.95 14.47
CA THR A 335 7.69 -0.41 13.21
C THR A 335 7.37 -1.35 12.06
N LYS A 336 6.73 -0.84 11.01
CA LYS A 336 6.47 -1.58 9.76
C LYS A 336 7.15 -0.87 8.59
N MET A 337 7.98 -1.61 7.85
CA MET A 337 8.50 -1.20 6.55
C MET A 337 8.48 -2.40 5.63
N LEU A 338 7.70 -2.32 4.55
CA LEU A 338 7.70 -3.31 3.49
C LEU A 338 8.44 -2.72 2.30
N TYR A 339 9.47 -3.44 1.87
CA TYR A 339 10.30 -3.12 0.72
C TYR A 339 11.05 -4.36 0.26
N ASN A 340 11.09 -4.53 -1.05
CA ASN A 340 11.94 -5.42 -1.80
C ASN A 340 12.28 -4.71 -3.12
N GLU A 341 13.46 -4.98 -3.67
CA GLU A 341 13.89 -4.40 -4.94
C GLU A 341 13.04 -4.94 -6.10
N THR A 342 12.65 -6.21 -6.03
CA THR A 342 11.81 -6.85 -7.04
C THR A 342 10.74 -7.72 -6.40
N TYR A 343 9.50 -7.58 -6.87
CA TYR A 343 8.35 -8.39 -6.51
C TYR A 343 7.86 -9.17 -7.72
N THR A 344 7.49 -10.41 -7.50
CA THR A 344 6.70 -11.21 -8.45
C THR A 344 5.32 -11.38 -7.85
N VAL A 345 4.32 -10.82 -8.52
CA VAL A 345 2.94 -10.77 -8.04
C VAL A 345 2.06 -11.63 -8.94
N THR A 346 1.20 -12.43 -8.33
CA THR A 346 0.27 -13.32 -9.03
C THR A 346 -1.18 -12.94 -8.76
N SER A 347 -2.06 -13.19 -9.72
CA SER A 347 -3.47 -12.76 -9.65
C SER A 347 -4.27 -13.41 -8.51
N ASP A 348 -3.83 -14.53 -7.96
CA ASP A 348 -4.46 -15.27 -6.86
C ASP A 348 -4.12 -14.72 -5.46
N ALA A 349 -3.10 -13.87 -5.35
CA ALA A 349 -2.62 -13.29 -4.08
C ALA A 349 -3.15 -11.87 -3.80
N LEU A 350 -4.06 -11.35 -4.63
CA LEU A 350 -4.50 -9.96 -4.59
C LEU A 350 -5.63 -9.70 -3.57
N PRO A 351 -5.69 -8.49 -2.97
CA PRO A 351 -4.73 -7.40 -3.08
C PRO A 351 -3.44 -7.66 -2.27
N GLU A 352 -2.28 -7.40 -2.87
CA GLU A 352 -0.97 -7.66 -2.27
C GLU A 352 -0.26 -6.35 -1.88
N GLU A 353 0.18 -6.23 -0.61
CA GLU A 353 0.94 -5.06 -0.14
C GLU A 353 2.40 -5.15 -0.59
N LEU A 354 2.88 -4.15 -1.34
CA LEU A 354 4.26 -4.12 -1.81
C LEU A 354 5.12 -3.17 -0.98
N TYR A 355 4.76 -1.88 -0.95
CA TYR A 355 5.58 -0.84 -0.33
C TYR A 355 4.84 -0.19 0.83
N ILE A 356 5.47 -0.19 2.01
CA ILE A 356 4.96 0.49 3.20
C ILE A 356 6.12 1.21 3.87
N GLY A 357 5.95 2.50 4.14
CA GLY A 357 6.94 3.30 4.83
C GLY A 357 6.65 4.79 4.77
N THR A 358 7.51 5.58 5.38
CA THR A 358 7.45 7.04 5.37
C THR A 358 8.60 7.58 4.53
N ILE A 359 8.27 8.23 3.42
CA ILE A 359 9.23 9.00 2.63
C ILE A 359 9.54 10.30 3.37
N TYR A 360 10.81 10.62 3.57
CA TYR A 360 11.25 11.78 4.37
C TYR A 360 12.12 12.78 3.59
N THR A 361 12.32 12.55 2.30
CA THR A 361 12.98 13.47 1.38
C THR A 361 12.25 13.50 0.05
N THR A 362 12.40 14.59 -0.69
CA THR A 362 11.89 14.76 -2.05
C THR A 362 12.35 13.60 -2.95
N ILE A 363 11.42 13.02 -3.73
CA ILE A 363 11.70 11.87 -4.60
C ILE A 363 12.50 12.38 -5.82
N PRO A 364 13.73 11.88 -6.04
CA PRO A 364 14.52 12.25 -7.21
C PRO A 364 13.96 11.70 -8.52
N ASP A 365 14.17 12.42 -9.61
CA ASP A 365 13.65 12.06 -10.94
C ASP A 365 14.17 10.72 -11.50
N TYR A 366 15.33 10.28 -11.03
CA TYR A 366 15.92 9.00 -11.45
C TYR A 366 15.32 7.79 -10.72
N MET A 367 14.59 7.97 -9.62
CA MET A 367 13.92 6.87 -8.93
C MET A 367 12.63 6.53 -9.65
N ALA A 368 12.51 5.29 -10.12
CA ALA A 368 11.42 4.88 -10.97
C ALA A 368 10.95 3.46 -10.67
N LEU A 369 9.69 3.19 -10.96
CA LEU A 369 9.08 1.88 -10.89
C LEU A 369 9.03 1.28 -12.28
N LYS A 370 9.51 0.04 -12.42
CA LYS A 370 9.40 -0.76 -13.64
C LYS A 370 8.34 -1.84 -13.44
N ILE A 371 7.40 -1.93 -14.37
CA ILE A 371 6.34 -2.95 -14.37
C ILE A 371 6.47 -3.77 -15.65
N ALA A 372 6.51 -5.09 -15.52
CA ALA A 372 6.71 -6.00 -16.65
C ALA A 372 5.73 -7.18 -16.60
N PHE A 373 5.09 -7.46 -17.73
CA PHE A 373 4.28 -8.66 -17.96
C PHE A 373 4.13 -8.91 -19.48
N ASN A 374 3.89 -10.15 -19.87
CA ASN A 374 3.92 -10.56 -21.28
C ASN A 374 2.54 -10.63 -21.95
N ASN A 375 1.48 -10.85 -21.16
CA ASN A 375 0.14 -11.12 -21.68
C ASN A 375 -0.62 -9.83 -22.00
N THR A 376 -1.63 -9.94 -22.86
CA THR A 376 -2.61 -8.87 -23.07
C THR A 376 -3.53 -8.78 -21.86
N GLY A 377 -3.66 -7.61 -21.26
CA GLY A 377 -4.40 -7.43 -20.02
C GLY A 377 -3.96 -6.17 -19.29
N TYR A 378 -4.30 -6.07 -18.01
CA TYR A 378 -3.84 -4.98 -17.17
C TYR A 378 -3.57 -5.39 -15.73
N ILE A 379 -2.72 -4.63 -15.08
CA ILE A 379 -2.47 -4.63 -13.64
C ILE A 379 -2.79 -3.24 -13.09
N VAL A 380 -3.50 -3.21 -11.97
CA VAL A 380 -3.84 -2.00 -11.23
C VAL A 380 -3.03 -1.98 -9.94
N MET A 381 -2.34 -0.88 -9.71
CA MET A 381 -1.69 -0.57 -8.44
C MET A 381 -2.39 0.62 -7.79
N VAL A 382 -2.55 0.56 -6.48
CA VAL A 382 -3.11 1.66 -5.69
C VAL A 382 -2.07 2.12 -4.67
N ALA A 383 -1.85 3.43 -4.59
CA ALA A 383 -1.07 4.04 -3.52
C ALA A 383 -1.96 4.92 -2.66
N TRP A 384 -1.90 4.75 -1.35
CA TRP A 384 -2.46 5.69 -0.38
C TRP A 384 -1.37 6.53 0.23
N MET A 385 -1.62 7.84 0.30
CA MET A 385 -0.63 8.85 0.65
C MET A 385 -1.15 9.75 1.76
N ARG A 386 -0.40 9.84 2.86
CA ARG A 386 -0.73 10.71 3.99
C ARG A 386 0.50 11.43 4.51
N GLY A 387 0.47 12.75 4.52
CA GLY A 387 1.52 13.61 5.06
C GLY A 387 0.94 14.87 5.67
N THR A 388 1.80 15.80 6.08
CA THR A 388 1.38 17.06 6.73
C THR A 388 0.43 17.88 5.86
N ASN A 389 0.74 17.98 4.56
CA ASN A 389 -0.01 18.80 3.59
C ASN A 389 -0.56 17.97 2.42
N ILE A 390 -0.49 16.65 2.51
CA ILE A 390 -0.85 15.73 1.43
C ILE A 390 -1.78 14.68 2.02
N SER A 391 -3.01 14.63 1.50
CA SER A 391 -3.90 13.50 1.73
C SER A 391 -4.52 13.12 0.40
N GLY A 392 -4.36 11.86 0.03
CA GLY A 392 -4.81 11.42 -1.28
C GLY A 392 -4.51 9.98 -1.57
N TYR A 393 -4.86 9.57 -2.78
CA TYR A 393 -4.53 8.26 -3.31
C TYR A 393 -4.17 8.38 -4.80
N SER A 394 -3.49 7.36 -5.31
CA SER A 394 -3.13 7.22 -6.71
C SER A 394 -3.59 5.85 -7.17
N VAL A 395 -4.22 5.80 -8.32
CA VAL A 395 -4.58 4.56 -9.00
C VAL A 395 -3.81 4.54 -10.30
N MET A 396 -3.00 3.52 -10.49
CA MET A 396 -2.19 3.34 -11.69
C MET A 396 -2.61 2.04 -12.37
N ALA A 397 -2.81 2.09 -13.67
CA ALA A 397 -3.01 0.91 -14.50
C ALA A 397 -1.85 0.78 -15.49
N ALA A 398 -1.11 -0.31 -15.45
CA ALA A 398 -0.23 -0.72 -16.54
C ALA A 398 -0.99 -1.75 -17.39
N TYR A 399 -1.04 -1.54 -18.69
CA TYR A 399 -1.85 -2.36 -19.58
C TYR A 399 -1.18 -2.56 -20.94
N ARG A 400 -1.60 -3.64 -21.59
CA ARG A 400 -1.24 -4.00 -22.96
C ARG A 400 -2.48 -4.53 -23.65
N THR A 401 -2.71 -4.16 -24.91
CA THR A 401 -3.88 -4.61 -25.66
C THR A 401 -3.47 -5.56 -26.79
N ALA A 402 -4.45 -6.26 -27.38
CA ALA A 402 -4.17 -7.10 -28.54
C ALA A 402 -3.91 -6.28 -29.81
N ALA A 403 -4.49 -5.08 -29.90
CA ALA A 403 -4.31 -4.15 -31.01
C ALA A 403 -2.95 -3.44 -30.94
N ASP A 404 -2.43 -3.19 -29.73
CA ASP A 404 -1.15 -2.54 -29.49
C ASP A 404 -0.36 -3.27 -28.41
N SER A 405 0.75 -3.87 -28.85
CA SER A 405 1.64 -4.67 -28.00
C SER A 405 2.58 -3.83 -27.13
N THR A 406 2.60 -2.50 -27.30
CA THR A 406 3.39 -1.61 -26.44
C THR A 406 2.81 -1.58 -25.02
N MET A 407 3.70 -1.58 -24.03
CA MET A 407 3.28 -1.42 -22.64
C MET A 407 2.97 0.04 -22.37
N LYS A 408 1.82 0.30 -21.75
CA LYS A 408 1.39 1.65 -21.42
C LYS A 408 0.97 1.75 -19.96
N ILE A 409 1.10 2.95 -19.39
CA ILE A 409 0.69 3.24 -18.02
C ILE A 409 -0.24 4.44 -18.03
N ILE A 410 -1.31 4.38 -17.24
CA ILE A 410 -2.12 5.55 -16.89
C ILE A 410 -2.13 5.67 -15.37
N VAL A 411 -1.88 6.88 -14.87
CA VAL A 411 -1.99 7.22 -13.45
C VAL A 411 -3.11 8.22 -13.27
N ASN A 412 -4.01 7.92 -12.35
CA ASN A 412 -5.01 8.85 -11.83
C ASN A 412 -4.70 9.11 -10.36
N GLN A 413 -4.17 10.30 -10.09
CA GLN A 413 -3.79 10.73 -8.75
C GLN A 413 -4.79 11.76 -8.23
N THR A 414 -5.35 11.52 -7.05
CA THR A 414 -6.22 12.49 -6.35
C THR A 414 -5.53 12.94 -5.07
N ILE A 415 -5.03 14.18 -5.05
CA ILE A 415 -4.36 14.82 -3.90
C ILE A 415 -5.18 16.02 -3.43
N ASN A 416 -5.52 16.06 -2.15
CA ASN A 416 -6.26 17.16 -1.52
C ASN A 416 -7.54 17.55 -2.30
N GLY A 417 -8.24 16.55 -2.84
CA GLY A 417 -9.47 16.73 -3.64
C GLY A 417 -9.26 17.17 -5.08
N LYS A 418 -8.01 17.34 -5.55
CA LYS A 418 -7.68 17.62 -6.95
C LYS A 418 -7.20 16.37 -7.65
N THR A 419 -7.72 16.12 -8.85
CA THR A 419 -7.41 14.93 -9.65
C THR A 419 -6.51 15.28 -10.82
N TYR A 420 -5.49 14.45 -11.05
CA TYR A 420 -4.51 14.58 -12.11
C TYR A 420 -4.41 13.25 -12.86
N ILE A 421 -4.52 13.28 -14.18
CA ILE A 421 -4.38 12.09 -15.03
C ILE A 421 -3.13 12.26 -15.89
N LYS A 422 -2.27 11.24 -15.90
CA LYS A 422 -1.06 11.18 -16.72
C LYS A 422 -0.98 9.83 -17.43
N SER A 423 -0.47 9.85 -18.64
CA SER A 423 -0.28 8.65 -19.46
C SER A 423 1.18 8.54 -19.88
N TYR A 424 1.70 7.32 -19.91
CA TYR A 424 3.06 6.99 -20.33
C TYR A 424 2.99 5.86 -21.34
N ILE A 425 3.80 5.97 -22.40
CA ILE A 425 3.99 4.93 -23.40
C ILE A 425 5.42 4.45 -23.26
N SER A 426 5.60 3.14 -23.14
CA SER A 426 6.94 2.56 -23.09
C SER A 426 7.52 2.39 -24.49
N GLU A 427 8.81 2.62 -24.62
CA GLU A 427 9.60 2.23 -25.80
C GLU A 427 9.72 0.70 -25.93
N SER A 428 9.41 -0.06 -24.86
CA SER A 428 9.46 -1.51 -24.84
C SER A 428 8.06 -2.15 -24.77
N PRO A 429 7.80 -3.23 -25.53
CA PRO A 429 6.54 -3.98 -25.43
C PRO A 429 6.46 -4.90 -24.20
N TYR A 430 7.56 -5.07 -23.46
CA TYR A 430 7.65 -6.03 -22.35
C TYR A 430 7.58 -5.40 -20.96
N TYR A 431 7.84 -4.09 -20.87
CA TYR A 431 7.84 -3.38 -19.61
C TYR A 431 7.54 -1.91 -19.83
N ALA A 432 7.07 -1.23 -18.80
CA ALA A 432 6.98 0.23 -18.75
C ALA A 432 7.69 0.74 -17.49
N ILE A 433 8.27 1.94 -17.59
CA ILE A 433 8.98 2.61 -16.50
C ILE A 433 8.25 3.91 -16.20
N ILE A 434 7.97 4.16 -14.93
CA ILE A 434 7.34 5.38 -14.45
C ILE A 434 8.10 5.95 -13.25
N PRO A 435 8.44 7.25 -13.22
CA PRO A 435 9.08 7.85 -12.05
C PRO A 435 8.18 7.75 -10.81
N TRP A 436 8.76 7.44 -9.65
CA TRP A 436 7.99 7.28 -8.40
C TRP A 436 7.19 8.52 -8.03
N LYS A 437 7.74 9.72 -8.28
CA LYS A 437 7.05 11.01 -8.04
C LYS A 437 5.71 11.14 -8.78
N GLU A 438 5.56 10.45 -9.90
CA GLU A 438 4.34 10.48 -10.72
C GLU A 438 3.24 9.61 -10.11
N PHE A 439 3.64 8.53 -9.44
CA PHE A 439 2.71 7.65 -8.74
C PHE A 439 2.42 8.12 -7.30
N LEU A 440 3.44 8.52 -6.55
CA LEU A 440 3.39 8.85 -5.11
C LEU A 440 3.34 10.36 -4.80
N THR A 441 3.29 11.23 -5.81
CA THR A 441 3.37 12.69 -5.66
C THR A 441 4.71 13.17 -5.10
N GLN A 442 4.88 14.50 -5.05
CA GLN A 442 6.12 15.13 -4.57
C GLN A 442 5.90 15.78 -3.20
N ILE A 443 6.90 15.65 -2.33
CA ILE A 443 6.96 16.37 -1.04
C ILE A 443 8.01 17.48 -1.04
N ASN A 444 7.75 18.53 -0.26
CA ASN A 444 8.73 19.57 -0.03
C ASN A 444 9.80 19.10 0.96
N GLN A 445 10.94 19.78 0.95
CA GLN A 445 12.01 19.51 1.91
C GLN A 445 11.52 19.72 3.35
N GLY A 446 11.74 18.70 4.20
CA GLY A 446 11.31 18.73 5.61
C GLY A 446 9.89 18.19 5.85
N GLU A 447 9.14 17.85 4.80
CA GLU A 447 7.88 17.12 4.92
C GLU A 447 8.10 15.61 4.96
N SER A 448 7.07 14.87 5.37
CA SER A 448 7.06 13.41 5.35
C SER A 448 5.77 12.91 4.69
N LEU A 449 5.87 11.78 3.99
CA LEU A 449 4.76 11.12 3.33
C LEU A 449 4.70 9.66 3.72
N ASP A 450 3.70 9.29 4.51
CA ASP A 450 3.33 7.89 4.73
C ASP A 450 2.74 7.35 3.43
N ILE A 451 3.31 6.26 2.94
CA ILE A 451 2.86 5.56 1.74
C ILE A 451 2.43 4.13 2.08
N TYR A 452 1.42 3.68 1.36
CA TYR A 452 0.99 2.30 1.30
C TYR A 452 0.67 1.98 -0.15
N VAL A 453 1.35 0.99 -0.71
CA VAL A 453 1.24 0.64 -2.13
C VAL A 453 0.84 -0.82 -2.24
N TRP A 454 -0.23 -1.06 -2.99
CA TRP A 454 -0.74 -2.40 -3.28
C TRP A 454 -0.75 -2.66 -4.78
N VAL A 455 -0.56 -3.92 -5.16
CA VAL A 455 -1.20 -4.42 -6.38
C VAL A 455 -2.63 -4.78 -6.01
N TYR A 456 -3.58 -4.11 -6.63
CA TYR A 456 -4.98 -4.20 -6.26
C TYR A 456 -5.75 -5.19 -7.13
N GLU A 457 -5.51 -5.17 -8.44
CA GLU A 457 -6.23 -6.00 -9.41
C GLU A 457 -5.31 -6.40 -10.55
N MET A 458 -5.47 -7.62 -11.05
CA MET A 458 -4.88 -8.08 -12.31
C MET A 458 -5.98 -8.73 -13.15
N LYS A 459 -6.02 -8.43 -14.44
CA LYS A 459 -6.98 -9.00 -15.37
C LYS A 459 -6.30 -9.49 -16.63
N ASN A 460 -6.56 -10.76 -16.97
CA ASN A 460 -5.96 -11.47 -18.10
C ASN A 460 -4.41 -11.53 -18.05
N ILE A 461 -3.84 -11.36 -16.86
CA ILE A 461 -2.42 -11.50 -16.56
C ILE A 461 -2.31 -12.43 -15.36
N ASP A 462 -1.52 -13.48 -15.48
CA ASP A 462 -1.32 -14.45 -14.39
C ASP A 462 -0.24 -13.98 -13.42
N GLU A 463 0.82 -13.37 -13.95
CA GLU A 463 2.01 -12.94 -13.23
C GLU A 463 2.52 -11.59 -13.77
N ALA A 464 2.94 -10.71 -12.86
CA ALA A 464 3.65 -9.48 -13.18
C ALA A 464 4.90 -9.31 -12.30
N VAL A 465 5.95 -8.74 -12.88
CA VAL A 465 7.19 -8.41 -12.17
C VAL A 465 7.26 -6.90 -11.99
N ILE A 466 7.42 -6.49 -10.73
CA ILE A 466 7.48 -5.09 -10.32
C ILE A 466 8.87 -4.87 -9.71
N THR A 467 9.66 -4.00 -10.33
CA THR A 467 11.03 -3.72 -9.94
C THR A 467 11.19 -2.25 -9.62
N ASP A 468 11.72 -1.96 -8.45
CA ASP A 468 12.15 -0.63 -8.08
C ASP A 468 13.52 -0.32 -8.69
N LEU A 469 13.59 0.73 -9.51
CA LEU A 469 14.81 1.21 -10.13
C LEU A 469 15.39 2.35 -9.28
N ASN A 470 16.59 2.10 -8.74
CA ASN A 470 17.37 3.05 -7.94
C ASN A 470 16.90 3.25 -6.49
N GLY A 471 16.18 2.28 -5.92
CA GLY A 471 16.05 2.08 -4.46
C GLY A 471 15.30 3.20 -3.72
N ILE A 472 13.98 3.18 -3.76
CA ILE A 472 13.12 4.05 -2.95
C ILE A 472 13.31 3.79 -1.43
N ASP A 473 13.82 2.62 -1.04
CA ASP A 473 14.17 2.30 0.34
C ASP A 473 15.17 3.27 0.96
N THR A 474 16.08 3.82 0.15
CA THR A 474 17.08 4.81 0.59
C THR A 474 16.46 6.09 1.16
N ILE A 475 15.24 6.42 0.71
CA ILE A 475 14.48 7.60 1.15
C ILE A 475 13.25 7.26 1.99
N MET A 476 13.09 5.98 2.36
CA MET A 476 12.01 5.50 3.22
C MET A 476 12.49 5.18 4.63
N LYS A 477 11.61 5.36 5.60
CA LYS A 477 11.77 4.88 6.98
C LYS A 477 10.55 4.05 7.40
N PRO A 478 10.69 3.18 8.40
CA PRO A 478 9.55 2.46 8.94
C PRO A 478 8.52 3.40 9.55
N GLN A 479 7.25 3.04 9.35
CA GLN A 479 6.13 3.68 10.00
C GLN A 479 5.93 3.09 11.39
N ALA A 480 5.60 3.95 12.37
CA ALA A 480 5.22 3.51 13.69
C ALA A 480 3.69 3.32 13.76
N SER A 481 3.27 2.16 14.25
CA SER A 481 1.87 1.83 14.50
C SER A 481 1.73 1.12 15.86
N LEU A 482 0.51 0.93 16.35
CA LEU A 482 0.29 0.20 17.60
C LEU A 482 0.11 -1.29 17.31
N ALA A 483 0.78 -2.15 18.08
CA ALA A 483 0.47 -3.56 18.18
C ALA A 483 -0.02 -3.91 19.59
N VAL A 484 -0.93 -4.87 19.69
CA VAL A 484 -1.40 -5.43 20.96
C VAL A 484 -1.08 -6.92 20.98
N LEU A 485 -0.30 -7.34 21.96
CA LEU A 485 0.03 -8.74 22.22
C LEU A 485 -0.85 -9.21 23.38
N LYS A 486 -1.56 -10.30 23.19
CA LYS A 486 -2.38 -10.94 24.21
C LYS A 486 -1.86 -12.35 24.46
N LEU A 487 -1.59 -12.67 25.72
CA LEU A 487 -1.04 -13.94 26.13
C LEU A 487 -1.96 -14.58 27.17
N TRP A 488 -2.33 -15.83 26.92
CA TRP A 488 -2.92 -16.71 27.92
C TRP A 488 -1.90 -17.78 28.28
N VAL A 489 -1.64 -17.99 29.56
CA VAL A 489 -0.74 -19.04 30.07
C VAL A 489 -1.51 -19.91 31.04
N TRP A 490 -1.34 -21.22 30.96
CA TRP A 490 -1.98 -22.17 31.86
C TRP A 490 -1.09 -23.39 32.14
N ASP A 491 -1.44 -24.15 33.17
CA ASP A 491 -0.76 -25.43 33.47
C ASP A 491 -1.39 -26.57 32.66
N ASP A 492 -0.57 -27.48 32.13
CA ASP A 492 -1.09 -28.80 31.79
C ASP A 492 -1.32 -29.60 33.08
N SER A 493 -2.44 -30.32 33.12
CA SER A 493 -2.98 -31.00 34.30
C SER A 493 -2.13 -32.18 34.76
#